data_AF-A0A2M7TV81-F1
#
_entry.id   AF-A0A2M7TV81-F1
#
_cell.length_a   1.000
_cell.length_b   1.000
_cell.length_c   1.000
_cell.angle_alpha   90.00
_cell.angle_beta   90.00
_cell.angle_gamma   90.00
#
_symmetry.space_group_name_H-M   'P 1'
#
loop_
_entity.id
_entity.type
_entity.pdbx_description
1 polymer ?
#
loop_
_entity_poly.entity_id
_entity_poly.type
_entity_poly.pdbx_seq_one_letter_code
_entity_poly.pdbx_strand_id
1 'polypeptide(L)' 'MAYKHTNSKGVTYYLNSKAVVLRGGKEQTIYYFSKDQRPEATDLPSGMEVNENPRNGFLTVKRTR' A
#
# COMPACT_ATOMS: atom_id res chain seq x y z
N MET A 1 11.15 -8.24 -3.31
CA MET A 1 10.03 -9.00 -3.93
C MET A 1 8.84 -8.05 -4.00
N ALA A 2 7.62 -8.48 -4.30
CA ALA A 2 6.46 -7.60 -4.15
C ALA A 2 5.73 -7.99 -2.86
N TYR A 3 5.48 -7.03 -1.96
CA TYR A 3 4.73 -7.32 -0.75
C TYR A 3 3.27 -7.63 -1.10
N LYS A 4 2.72 -8.69 -0.49
CA LYS A 4 1.31 -9.08 -0.63
C LYS A 4 0.68 -9.34 0.73
N HIS A 5 -0.62 -9.07 0.83
CA HIS A 5 -1.38 -9.25 2.06
C HIS A 5 -2.76 -9.78 1.73
N THR A 6 -3.21 -10.80 2.48
CA THR A 6 -4.58 -11.30 2.38
C THR A 6 -5.36 -10.70 3.54
N ASN A 7 -6.40 -9.93 3.23
CA ASN A 7 -7.22 -9.30 4.26
C ASN A 7 -8.12 -10.31 4.98
N SER A 8 -8.82 -9.87 6.04
CA SER A 8 -9.75 -10.69 6.81
C SER A 8 -10.90 -11.31 5.99
N LYS A 9 -11.16 -10.80 4.79
CA LYS A 9 -12.18 -11.30 3.85
C LYS A 9 -11.63 -12.30 2.83
N GLY A 10 -10.37 -12.72 2.96
CA GLY A 10 -9.72 -13.67 2.05
C GLY A 10 -9.30 -13.07 0.70
N VAL A 11 -9.32 -11.75 0.54
CA VAL A 11 -8.89 -11.08 -0.70
C VAL A 11 -7.41 -10.74 -0.60
N THR A 12 -6.62 -11.25 -1.55
CA THR A 12 -5.20 -10.89 -1.69
C THR A 12 -5.06 -9.55 -2.38
N TYR A 13 -4.21 -8.69 -1.81
CA TYR A 13 -3.78 -7.45 -2.40
C TYR A 13 -2.26 -7.38 -2.51
N TYR A 14 -1.79 -6.60 -3.47
CA TYR A 14 -0.38 -6.36 -3.77
C TYR A 14 -0.05 -4.90 -3.48
N LEU A 15 1.08 -4.66 -2.83
CA LEU A 15 1.56 -3.31 -2.54
C LEU A 15 2.30 -2.74 -3.76
N ASN A 16 1.97 -1.51 -4.10
CA ASN A 16 2.60 -0.76 -5.18
C ASN A 16 3.06 0.60 -4.66
N SER A 17 4.02 1.21 -5.36
CA SER A 17 4.42 2.60 -5.11
C SER A 17 4.29 3.46 -6.36
N LYS A 18 4.07 4.75 -6.17
CA LYS A 18 4.05 5.72 -7.27
C LYS A 18 4.58 7.06 -6.79
N ALA A 19 5.48 7.68 -7.56
CA ALA A 19 5.82 9.08 -7.38
C ALA A 19 4.68 9.95 -7.90
N VAL A 20 4.15 10.84 -7.04
CA VAL A 20 3.10 11.78 -7.41
C VAL A 20 3.51 13.19 -6.99
N VAL A 21 3.03 14.18 -7.76
CA VAL A 21 3.13 15.59 -7.38
C VAL A 21 1.83 15.97 -6.69
N LEU A 22 1.92 16.32 -5.41
CA LEU A 22 0.76 16.76 -4.63
C LEU A 22 0.33 18.17 -5.05
N ARG A 23 -0.90 18.52 -4.69
CA ARG A 23 -1.39 19.89 -4.81
C ARG A 23 -0.47 20.82 -4.00
N GLY A 24 0.26 21.70 -4.68
CA GLY A 24 1.33 22.52 -4.10
C GLY A 24 2.74 22.22 -4.63
N GLY A 25 2.89 21.29 -5.57
CA GLY A 25 4.15 21.04 -6.28
C GLY A 25 5.13 20.12 -5.55
N LYS A 26 4.77 19.64 -4.35
CA LYS A 26 5.61 18.71 -3.59
C LYS A 26 5.54 17.31 -4.20
N GLU A 27 6.70 16.77 -4.57
CA GLU A 27 6.84 15.36 -4.93
C GLU A 27 6.77 14.46 -3.69
N GLN A 28 6.01 13.39 -3.80
CA GLN A 28 5.88 12.38 -2.75
C GLN A 28 5.66 11.00 -3.36
N THR A 29 6.35 10.00 -2.81
CA THR A 29 6.00 8.60 -3.07
C THR A 29 4.78 8.22 -2.24
N ILE A 30 3.72 7.79 -2.92
CA ILE A 30 2.56 7.16 -2.30
C ILE A 30 2.65 5.65 -2.42
N TYR A 31 1.98 4.97 -1.50
CA TYR A 31 1.86 3.53 -1.46
C TYR A 31 0.39 3.16 -1.49
N TYR A 32 0.03 2.14 -2.25
CA TYR A 32 -1.36 1.73 -2.41
C TYR A 32 -1.47 0.24 -2.73
N PHE A 33 -2.61 -0.34 -2.34
CA PHE A 33 -2.92 -1.75 -2.57
C PHE A 33 -3.83 -1.94 -3.78
N SER A 34 -3.52 -2.93 -4.63
CA SER A 34 -4.35 -3.37 -5.76
C SER A 34 -4.64 -4.87 -5.67
N LYS A 35 -5.69 -5.36 -6.35
CA LYS A 35 -6.03 -6.79 -6.39
C LYS A 35 -5.21 -7.58 -7.42
N ASP A 36 -4.58 -6.85 -8.33
CA ASP A 36 -3.70 -7.31 -9.39
C ASP A 36 -2.25 -6.93 -9.08
N GLN A 37 -1.30 -7.72 -9.56
CA GLN A 37 0.13 -7.37 -9.50
C GLN A 37 0.46 -6.39 -10.63
N ARG A 38 1.06 -5.26 -10.29
CA ARG A 38 1.40 -4.20 -11.24
C ARG A 38 2.90 -4.08 -11.46
N PRO A 39 3.34 -3.47 -12.58
CA PRO A 39 4.76 -3.21 -12.83
C PRO A 39 5.43 -2.41 -11.71
N GLU A 40 4.69 -1.51 -11.07
CA GLU A 40 5.14 -0.67 -9.95
C GLU A 40 5.03 -1.35 -8.56
N ALA A 41 4.94 -2.68 -8.53
CA ALA A 41 4.92 -3.45 -7.29
C ALA A 41 6.18 -3.19 -6.46
N THR A 42 6.02 -3.14 -5.14
CA THR A 42 7.09 -2.78 -4.21
C THR A 42 7.06 -3.66 -2.96
N ASP A 43 8.22 -3.78 -2.30
CA ASP A 43 8.28 -4.29 -0.93
C ASP A 43 7.69 -3.27 0.06
N LEU A 44 7.29 -3.75 1.23
CA LEU A 44 6.86 -2.90 2.34
C LEU A 44 8.08 -2.13 2.89
N PRO A 45 8.08 -0.79 2.86
CA PRO A 45 9.22 -0.02 3.34
C PRO A 45 9.48 -0.22 4.83
N SER A 46 10.74 -0.11 5.23
CA SER A 46 11.12 -0.12 6.64
C SER A 46 10.41 1.00 7.41
N GLY A 47 9.96 0.69 8.64
CA GLY A 47 9.21 1.62 9.49
C GLY A 47 7.77 1.87 9.05
N MET A 48 7.21 1.01 8.18
CA MET A 48 5.79 1.00 7.84
C MET A 48 5.16 -0.34 8.18
N GLU A 49 3.87 -0.29 8.53
CA GLU A 49 3.05 -1.47 8.78
C GLU A 49 1.72 -1.38 8.02
N VAL A 50 1.15 -2.56 7.73
CA VAL A 50 -0.15 -2.68 7.08
C VAL A 50 -1.25 -2.55 8.12
N ASN A 51 -2.27 -1.77 7.78
CA ASN A 51 -3.45 -1.58 8.59
C ASN A 51 -4.69 -1.93 7.77
N GLU A 52 -5.47 -2.89 8.25
CA GLU A 52 -6.77 -3.21 7.67
C GLU A 52 -7.87 -2.37 8.33
N ASN A 53 -8.72 -1.74 7.52
CA ASN A 53 -9.92 -1.08 8.00
C ASN A 53 -11.01 -2.13 8.31
N PRO A 54 -11.44 -2.27 9.58
CA PRO A 54 -12.36 -3.33 9.99
C PRO A 54 -13.76 -3.20 9.36
N ARG A 55 -14.14 -2.01 8.88
CA ARG A 55 -15.48 -1.79 8.30
C ARG A 55 -15.61 -2.36 6.89
N ASN A 56 -14.55 -2.32 6.10
CA ASN A 56 -14.62 -2.67 4.68
C ASN A 56 -13.51 -3.64 4.22
N GLY A 57 -12.48 -3.89 5.03
CA GLY A 57 -11.34 -4.74 4.69
C GLY A 57 -10.33 -4.07 3.77
N PHE A 58 -10.35 -2.74 3.62
CA PHE A 58 -9.34 -2.01 2.85
C PHE A 58 -8.02 -1.93 3.61
N LEU A 59 -6.94 -2.17 2.88
CA LEU A 59 -5.59 -2.11 3.40
C LEU A 59 -4.98 -0.74 3.13
N THR A 60 -4.34 -0.18 4.14
CA THR A 60 -3.48 0.99 4.04
C THR A 60 -2.13 0.68 4.66
N VAL A 61 -1.13 1.51 4.35
CA VAL A 61 0.13 1.53 5.09
C VAL A 61 0.17 2.76 5.98
N LYS A 62 0.70 2.58 7.19
CA LYS A 62 0.94 3.66 8.15
C LYS A 62 2.36 3.53 8.68
N ARG A 63 2.94 4.66 9.12
CA ARG A 63 4.25 4.64 9.78
C ARG A 63 4.12 3.97 11.15
N THR A 64 5.02 3.04 11.43
CA THR A 64 5.22 2.51 12.78
C THR A 64 5.77 3.66 13.63
N ARG A 65 5.18 3.89 14.80
CA ARG A 65 5.63 4.91 15.76
C ARG A 65 6.67 4.34 16.70
#